data_AF-A0A0D7E2X0-F1
#
_entry.id   AF-A0A0D7E2X0-F1
#
_cell.length_a   1.000
_cell.length_b   1.000
_cell.length_c   1.000
_cell.angle_alpha   90.00
_cell.angle_beta   90.00
_cell.angle_gamma   90.00
#
_symmetry.space_group_name_H-M   'P 1'
#
loop_
_entity.id
_entity.type
_entity.pdbx_description
1 polymer ?
#
loop_
_entity_poly.entity_id
_entity_poly.type
_entity_poly.pdbx_seq_one_letter_code
_entity_poly.pdbx_strand_id
1 'polypeptide(L)'
;MRKTLAAAILSSLFASAATASTVPSEADIKRQALAAAYKHAESIACVDPEYVHQEFMTLVPWADLYDRELAEYAVIWNGDIGCAGGSGTTGVHLSIVKVGAGNTFYVDPHKSSPVTEFEFYSSTGYDAVVANTGDVIVIDGRDYAENDGRCCPSLKVRYTLKRNEEGHWKLFNKKAL
;
A
#
# COMPACT_ATOMS: atom_id res chain seq x y z
N MET A 1 -7.06 30.09 -75.36
CA MET A 1 -7.21 28.83 -74.62
C MET A 1 -6.43 28.93 -73.30
N ARG A 2 -7.11 29.19 -72.18
CA ARG A 2 -6.50 29.18 -70.83
C ARG A 2 -7.14 28.03 -70.06
N LYS A 3 -6.34 27.02 -69.70
CA LYS A 3 -6.74 25.91 -68.82
C LYS A 3 -6.54 26.36 -67.38
N THR A 4 -7.63 26.53 -66.64
CA THR A 4 -7.61 26.76 -65.19
C THR A 4 -7.51 25.39 -64.49
N LEU A 5 -6.38 25.14 -63.82
CA LEU A 5 -6.24 24.03 -62.87
C LEU A 5 -7.04 24.37 -61.60
N ALA A 6 -7.98 23.50 -61.22
CA ALA A 6 -8.59 23.51 -59.90
C ALA A 6 -7.70 22.70 -58.95
N ALA A 7 -7.09 23.38 -57.96
CA ALA A 7 -6.37 22.73 -56.87
C ALA A 7 -7.38 22.26 -55.82
N ALA A 8 -7.52 20.94 -55.64
CA ALA A 8 -8.30 20.35 -54.58
C ALA A 8 -7.51 20.41 -53.26
N ILE A 9 -7.95 21.25 -52.33
CA ILE A 9 -7.41 21.31 -50.97
C ILE A 9 -8.06 20.17 -50.18
N LEU A 10 -7.29 19.10 -49.95
CA LEU A 10 -7.68 18.00 -49.08
C LEU A 10 -7.42 18.43 -47.62
N SER A 11 -8.44 18.97 -46.96
CA SER A 11 -8.39 19.25 -45.52
C SER A 11 -8.45 17.94 -44.73
N SER A 12 -7.29 17.41 -44.36
CA SER A 12 -7.14 16.32 -43.41
C SER A 12 -7.52 16.81 -42.00
N LEU A 13 -8.75 16.52 -41.60
CA LEU A 13 -9.22 16.60 -40.22
C LEU A 13 -8.44 15.60 -39.37
N PHE A 14 -7.38 16.07 -38.70
CA PHE A 14 -6.80 15.36 -37.56
C PHE A 14 -7.81 15.40 -36.41
N ALA A 15 -8.66 14.38 -36.33
CA ALA A 15 -9.43 14.12 -35.13
C ALA A 15 -8.46 13.66 -34.04
N SER A 16 -7.96 14.61 -33.24
CA SER A 16 -7.30 14.29 -31.97
C SER A 16 -8.33 13.63 -31.07
N ALA A 17 -8.29 12.30 -30.99
CA ALA A 17 -9.00 11.57 -29.96
C ALA A 17 -8.45 12.04 -28.61
N ALA A 18 -9.20 12.91 -27.94
CA ALA A 18 -8.93 13.27 -26.55
C ALA A 18 -9.09 11.98 -25.74
N THR A 19 -7.97 11.35 -25.37
CA THR A 19 -8.00 10.30 -24.37
C THR A 19 -8.39 10.97 -23.07
N ALA A 20 -9.66 10.87 -22.68
CA ALA A 20 -10.09 11.22 -21.35
C ALA A 20 -9.26 10.37 -20.37
N SER A 21 -8.37 11.01 -19.61
CA SER A 21 -7.69 10.35 -18.50
C SER A 21 -8.78 9.84 -17.57
N THR A 22 -8.87 8.54 -17.36
CA THR A 22 -9.82 7.95 -16.41
C THR A 22 -9.06 7.54 -15.16
N VAL A 23 -9.74 7.54 -14.02
CA VAL A 23 -9.18 6.93 -12.80
C VAL A 23 -8.85 5.46 -13.13
N PRO A 24 -7.63 4.98 -12.84
CA PRO A 24 -7.26 3.60 -13.12
C PRO A 24 -8.15 2.60 -12.38
N SER A 25 -8.18 1.36 -12.86
CA SER A 25 -8.91 0.29 -12.17
C SER A 25 -8.34 0.05 -10.77
N GLU A 26 -9.16 -0.43 -9.83
CA GLU A 26 -8.69 -0.82 -8.49
C GLU A 26 -7.57 -1.86 -8.55
N ALA A 27 -7.65 -2.79 -9.51
CA ALA A 27 -6.61 -3.79 -9.73
C ALA A 27 -5.27 -3.16 -10.18
N ASP A 28 -5.32 -2.14 -11.05
CA ASP A 28 -4.11 -1.40 -11.48
C ASP A 28 -3.53 -0.54 -10.38
N ILE A 29 -4.38 0.08 -9.55
CA ILE A 29 -3.97 0.84 -8.37
C ILE A 29 -3.25 -0.11 -7.40
N LYS A 30 -3.89 -1.23 -7.04
CA LYS A 30 -3.33 -2.24 -6.13
C LYS A 30 -1.97 -2.75 -6.65
N ARG A 31 -1.89 -3.13 -7.93
CA ARG A 31 -0.65 -3.62 -8.55
C ARG A 31 0.48 -2.59 -8.47
N GLN A 32 0.21 -1.33 -8.79
CA GLN A 32 1.23 -0.28 -8.77
C GLN A 32 1.65 0.11 -7.35
N ALA A 33 0.68 0.16 -6.42
CA ALA A 33 0.96 0.43 -5.03
C ALA A 33 1.82 -0.66 -4.38
N LEU A 34 1.50 -1.93 -4.62
CA LEU A 34 2.30 -3.06 -4.17
C LEU A 34 3.72 -3.00 -4.74
N ALA A 35 3.88 -2.64 -6.02
CA ALA A 35 5.20 -2.51 -6.63
C ALA A 35 6.03 -1.37 -6.00
N ALA A 36 5.40 -0.24 -5.67
CA ALA A 36 6.07 0.87 -4.98
C ALA A 36 6.47 0.49 -3.55
N ALA A 37 5.57 -0.16 -2.81
CA ALA A 37 5.83 -0.62 -1.45
C ALA A 37 6.94 -1.69 -1.40
N TYR A 38 6.94 -2.64 -2.35
CA TYR A 38 7.99 -3.64 -2.47
C TYR A 38 9.36 -3.00 -2.70
N LYS A 39 9.46 -2.06 -3.65
CA LYS A 39 10.71 -1.31 -3.92
C LYS A 39 11.22 -0.53 -2.71
N HIS A 40 10.31 0.01 -1.92
CA HIS A 40 10.68 0.66 -0.67
C HIS A 40 11.20 -0.36 0.34
N ALA A 41 10.48 -1.45 0.57
CA ALA A 41 10.86 -2.48 1.52
C ALA A 41 12.22 -3.11 1.17
N GLU A 42 12.46 -3.48 -0.10
CA GLU A 42 13.75 -4.04 -0.55
C GLU A 42 14.92 -3.05 -0.42
N SER A 43 14.65 -1.74 -0.39
CA SER A 43 15.70 -0.72 -0.29
C SER A 43 16.22 -0.50 1.14
N ILE A 44 15.47 -0.94 2.16
CA ILE A 44 15.76 -0.69 3.58
C ILE A 44 15.84 -1.95 4.43
N ALA A 45 15.37 -3.08 3.91
CA ALA A 45 15.25 -4.32 4.66
C ALA A 45 15.66 -5.54 3.83
N CYS A 46 16.08 -6.58 4.55
CA CYS A 46 16.16 -7.93 4.02
C CYS A 46 14.75 -8.49 4.03
N VAL A 47 14.13 -8.43 2.85
CA VAL A 47 12.75 -8.81 2.62
C VAL A 47 12.74 -10.08 1.79
N ASP A 48 11.98 -11.07 2.23
CA ASP A 48 11.68 -12.22 1.38
C ASP A 48 10.45 -11.87 0.52
N PRO A 49 10.59 -11.81 -0.82
CA PRO A 49 9.51 -11.43 -1.72
C PRO A 49 8.27 -12.33 -1.57
N GLU A 50 8.40 -13.58 -1.12
CA GLU A 50 7.26 -14.46 -0.88
C GLU A 50 6.33 -13.94 0.24
N TYR A 51 6.85 -13.10 1.15
CA TYR A 51 6.11 -12.50 2.26
C TYR A 51 5.60 -11.08 1.99
N VAL A 52 5.80 -10.52 0.79
CA VAL A 52 5.44 -9.13 0.44
C VAL A 52 4.18 -9.03 -0.41
N HIS A 53 3.22 -9.93 -0.30
CA HIS A 53 2.16 -9.98 -1.32
C HIS A 53 0.75 -10.25 -0.83
N GLN A 54 0.38 -9.80 0.36
CA GLN A 54 -0.95 -10.19 0.87
C GLN A 54 -1.89 -9.01 1.03
N GLU A 55 -1.54 -8.00 1.83
CA GLU A 55 -2.55 -7.01 2.20
C GLU A 55 -2.28 -5.59 1.68
N PHE A 56 -3.21 -5.15 0.85
CA PHE A 56 -3.36 -3.80 0.33
C PHE A 56 -4.63 -3.21 0.94
N MET A 57 -4.50 -2.05 1.55
CA MET A 57 -5.59 -1.32 2.20
C MET A 57 -5.78 0.03 1.52
N THR A 58 -7.02 0.33 1.14
CA THR A 58 -7.40 1.66 0.66
C THR A 58 -7.78 2.53 1.85
N LEU A 59 -6.86 3.37 2.33
CA LEU A 59 -7.10 4.27 3.46
C LEU A 59 -7.93 5.48 3.01
N VAL A 60 -7.52 6.08 1.89
CA VAL A 60 -8.23 7.15 1.20
C VAL A 60 -8.31 6.77 -0.29
N PRO A 61 -9.50 6.55 -0.85
CA PRO A 61 -9.64 6.09 -2.23
C PRO A 61 -9.28 7.20 -3.23
N TRP A 62 -8.75 6.81 -4.39
CA TRP A 62 -8.70 7.68 -5.55
C TRP A 62 -10.08 7.73 -6.21
N ALA A 63 -10.92 8.66 -5.77
CA ALA A 63 -12.31 8.76 -6.24
C ALA A 63 -12.42 9.43 -7.62
N ASP A 64 -11.64 10.49 -7.87
CA ASP A 64 -11.64 11.23 -9.14
C ASP A 64 -10.23 11.72 -9.52
N LEU A 65 -10.07 12.25 -10.74
CA LEU A 65 -8.77 12.71 -11.25
C LEU A 65 -8.14 13.86 -10.45
N TYR A 66 -8.94 14.65 -9.75
CA TYR A 66 -8.53 15.83 -9.01
C TYR A 66 -8.13 15.48 -7.57
N ASP A 67 -8.68 14.40 -7.01
CA ASP A 67 -8.40 13.93 -5.66
C ASP A 67 -7.22 12.94 -5.57
N ARG A 68 -6.49 12.76 -6.68
CA ARG A 68 -5.37 11.81 -6.78
C ARG A 68 -4.32 12.00 -5.68
N GLU A 69 -3.95 13.24 -5.36
CA GLU A 69 -2.95 13.54 -4.33
C GLU A 69 -3.41 13.26 -2.90
N LEU A 70 -4.73 13.15 -2.69
CA LEU A 70 -5.34 12.79 -1.42
C LEU A 70 -5.38 11.28 -1.22
N ALA A 71 -5.37 10.52 -2.33
CA ALA A 71 -5.40 9.06 -2.28
C ALA A 71 -4.20 8.50 -1.50
N GLU A 72 -4.51 7.55 -0.63
CA GLU A 72 -3.56 6.97 0.30
C GLU A 72 -3.85 5.48 0.47
N TYR A 73 -2.81 4.67 0.31
CA TYR A 73 -2.89 3.21 0.42
C TYR A 73 -1.87 2.71 1.42
N ALA A 74 -2.23 1.69 2.17
CA ALA A 74 -1.33 1.03 3.10
C ALA A 74 -0.98 -0.36 2.57
N VAL A 75 0.29 -0.73 2.66
CA VAL A 75 0.79 -2.07 2.35
C VAL A 75 1.58 -2.58 3.55
N ILE A 76 1.16 -3.71 4.09
CA ILE A 76 1.90 -4.41 5.15
C ILE A 76 2.91 -5.35 4.51
N TRP A 77 4.13 -5.35 5.03
CA TRP A 77 5.20 -6.24 4.60
C TRP A 77 5.99 -6.76 5.80
N ASN A 78 6.72 -7.85 5.61
CA ASN A 78 7.58 -8.44 6.64
C ASN A 78 9.03 -8.37 6.21
N GLY A 79 9.94 -8.07 7.14
CA GLY A 79 11.36 -8.04 6.84
C GLY A 79 12.22 -7.62 8.02
N ASP A 80 13.53 -7.76 7.82
CA ASP A 80 14.56 -7.33 8.75
C ASP A 80 15.15 -5.99 8.28
N ILE A 81 14.65 -4.89 8.84
CA ILE A 81 15.15 -3.54 8.52
C ILE A 81 16.61 -3.43 8.94
N GLY A 82 17.47 -3.02 8.00
CA GLY A 82 18.91 -2.96 8.22
C GLY A 82 19.62 -4.30 8.14
N CYS A 83 18.93 -5.40 7.82
CA CYS A 83 19.51 -6.72 7.60
C CYS A 83 20.41 -7.19 8.76
N ALA A 84 19.96 -7.00 10.01
CA ALA A 84 20.77 -7.31 11.18
C ALA A 84 21.04 -8.83 11.33
N GLY A 85 20.14 -9.66 10.80
CA GLY A 85 20.20 -11.11 10.80
C GLY A 85 19.74 -11.75 12.11
N GLY A 86 19.15 -12.94 12.00
CA GLY A 86 18.63 -13.72 13.12
C GLY A 86 17.11 -13.86 13.10
N SER A 87 16.57 -14.89 13.74
CA SER A 87 15.12 -15.17 13.72
C SER A 87 14.28 -14.16 14.50
N GLY A 88 14.91 -13.30 15.31
CA GLY A 88 14.24 -12.27 16.10
C GLY A 88 14.33 -10.85 15.54
N THR A 89 14.98 -10.65 14.39
CA THR A 89 15.17 -9.32 13.77
C THR A 89 14.15 -9.01 12.68
N THR A 90 13.43 -10.02 12.20
CA THR A 90 12.28 -9.82 11.31
C THR A 90 11.08 -9.27 12.07
N GLY A 91 10.35 -8.36 11.44
CA GLY A 91 9.14 -7.75 11.99
C GLY A 91 8.13 -7.43 10.90
N VAL A 92 6.92 -7.07 11.34
CA VAL A 92 5.84 -6.57 10.48
C VAL A 92 5.96 -5.05 10.38
N HIS A 93 5.92 -4.54 9.17
CA HIS A 93 6.13 -3.13 8.85
C HIS A 93 5.05 -2.62 7.89
N LEU A 94 4.99 -1.30 7.74
CA LEU A 94 4.00 -0.65 6.91
C LEU A 94 4.63 0.34 5.93
N SER A 95 4.13 0.35 4.71
CA SER A 95 4.38 1.41 3.73
C SER A 95 3.08 2.13 3.38
N ILE A 96 3.13 3.46 3.43
CA ILE A 96 2.07 4.34 2.96
C ILE A 96 2.41 4.82 1.56
N VAL A 97 1.59 4.40 0.60
CA VAL A 97 1.72 4.72 -0.81
C VAL A 97 0.77 5.86 -1.17
N LYS A 98 1.31 6.86 -1.86
CA LYS A 98 0.59 8.00 -2.40
C LYS A 98 0.66 8.00 -3.93
N VAL A 99 -0.21 8.80 -4.55
CA VAL A 99 -0.22 8.98 -6.00
C VAL A 99 0.26 10.39 -6.36
N GLY A 100 1.34 10.45 -7.12
CA GLY A 100 1.99 11.68 -7.58
C GLY A 100 1.61 12.08 -8.99
N ALA A 101 2.35 13.06 -9.52
CA ALA A 101 2.18 13.53 -10.89
C ALA A 101 2.36 12.39 -11.90
N GLY A 102 1.60 12.46 -13.00
CA GLY A 102 1.64 11.42 -14.04
C GLY A 102 1.14 10.05 -13.59
N ASN A 103 0.33 10.00 -12.52
CA ASN A 103 -0.22 8.77 -11.95
C ASN A 103 0.86 7.81 -11.44
N THR A 104 1.96 8.39 -10.96
CA THR A 104 3.08 7.63 -10.39
C THR A 104 2.79 7.27 -8.94
N PHE A 105 3.10 6.03 -8.55
CA PHE A 105 2.93 5.56 -7.18
C PHE A 105 4.27 5.63 -6.45
N TYR A 106 4.26 6.21 -5.25
CA TYR A 106 5.47 6.37 -4.45
C TYR A 106 5.15 6.19 -2.96
N VAL A 107 6.14 5.76 -2.19
CA VAL A 107 6.01 5.65 -0.74
C VAL A 107 6.32 6.99 -0.10
N ASP A 108 5.47 7.43 0.83
CA ASP A 108 5.74 8.57 1.71
C ASP A 108 6.60 8.07 2.88
N PRO A 109 7.91 8.39 2.93
CA PRO A 109 8.82 7.87 3.93
C PRO A 109 8.52 8.41 5.33
N HIS A 110 7.87 9.57 5.45
CA HIS A 110 7.53 10.13 6.77
C HIS A 110 6.34 9.41 7.42
N LYS A 111 5.50 8.77 6.61
CA LYS A 111 4.34 7.98 7.03
C LYS A 111 4.56 6.48 7.01
N SER A 112 5.78 6.03 6.70
CA SER A 112 6.12 4.62 6.52
C SER A 112 7.20 4.17 7.51
N SER A 113 7.28 2.87 7.76
CA SER A 113 8.39 2.28 8.51
C SER A 113 9.72 2.56 7.78
N PRO A 114 10.84 2.83 8.49
CA PRO A 114 10.99 2.76 9.94
C PRO A 114 10.60 4.06 10.67
N VAL A 115 10.36 5.16 9.97
CA VAL A 115 10.05 6.46 10.60
C VAL A 115 8.73 6.40 11.36
N THR A 116 7.73 5.75 10.75
CA THR A 116 6.43 5.51 11.36
C THR A 116 6.43 4.19 12.11
N GLU A 117 6.18 4.27 13.41
CA GLU A 117 5.88 3.11 14.24
C GLU A 117 4.55 2.46 13.82
N PHE A 118 4.60 1.15 13.64
CA PHE A 118 3.46 0.28 13.39
C PHE A 118 3.42 -0.74 14.52
N GLU A 119 2.64 -0.48 15.57
CA GLU A 119 2.57 -1.29 16.80
C GLU A 119 1.76 -2.58 16.60
N PHE A 120 2.10 -3.31 15.55
CA PHE A 120 1.58 -4.63 15.27
C PHE A 120 2.72 -5.63 15.39
N TYR A 121 2.86 -6.19 16.58
CA TYR A 121 3.89 -7.16 16.87
C TYR A 121 3.31 -8.56 16.67
N SER A 122 3.61 -9.16 15.52
CA SER A 122 3.42 -10.59 15.35
C SER A 122 4.69 -11.26 14.85
N SER A 123 5.26 -12.12 15.68
CA SER A 123 6.39 -12.98 15.34
C SER A 123 6.04 -14.06 14.32
N THR A 124 4.75 -14.33 14.09
CA THR A 124 4.27 -15.38 13.20
C THR A 124 3.37 -14.87 12.08
N GLY A 125 3.35 -13.55 11.86
CA GLY A 125 2.48 -12.90 10.89
C GLY A 125 1.03 -12.72 11.36
N TYR A 126 0.14 -12.33 10.46
CA TYR A 126 -1.28 -12.09 10.75
C TYR A 126 -2.15 -12.99 9.86
N ASP A 127 -3.41 -13.19 10.26
CA ASP A 127 -4.34 -14.02 9.51
C ASP A 127 -4.98 -13.22 8.36
N ALA A 128 -5.49 -12.00 8.63
CA ALA A 128 -6.07 -11.12 7.61
C ALA A 128 -6.24 -9.66 8.09
N VAL A 129 -6.25 -8.71 7.16
CA VAL A 129 -6.86 -7.40 7.40
C VAL A 129 -8.36 -7.52 7.20
N VAL A 130 -9.16 -7.15 8.20
CA VAL A 130 -10.63 -7.34 8.17
C VAL A 130 -11.42 -6.06 7.98
N ALA A 131 -10.82 -4.91 8.28
CA ALA A 131 -11.40 -3.60 8.01
C ALA A 131 -10.32 -2.52 8.05
N ASN A 132 -10.54 -1.43 7.32
CA ASN A 132 -9.69 -0.26 7.39
C ASN A 132 -10.46 1.03 7.03
N THR A 133 -9.99 2.16 7.54
CA THR A 133 -10.40 3.54 7.21
C THR A 133 -9.13 4.39 7.01
N GLY A 134 -9.27 5.71 6.87
CA GLY A 134 -8.11 6.62 6.81
C GLY A 134 -7.24 6.63 8.08
N ASP A 135 -7.80 6.23 9.22
CA ASP A 135 -7.24 6.36 10.56
C ASP A 135 -7.33 5.08 11.41
N VAL A 136 -8.00 4.04 10.94
CA VAL A 136 -8.17 2.76 11.66
C VAL A 136 -7.76 1.60 10.75
N ILE A 137 -7.01 0.65 11.30
CA ILE A 137 -6.77 -0.66 10.66
C ILE A 137 -7.18 -1.74 11.67
N VAL A 138 -7.92 -2.73 11.21
CA VAL A 138 -8.35 -3.88 12.01
C VAL A 138 -7.77 -5.14 11.41
N ILE A 139 -7.01 -5.87 12.22
CA ILE A 139 -6.24 -7.05 11.80
C ILE A 139 -6.63 -8.23 12.68
N ASP A 140 -7.01 -9.34 12.04
CA ASP A 140 -7.10 -10.63 12.70
C ASP A 140 -5.73 -11.30 12.67
N GLY A 141 -5.31 -11.82 13.82
CA GLY A 141 -4.05 -12.50 13.97
C GLY A 141 -4.06 -13.39 15.19
N ARG A 142 -2.86 -13.65 15.71
CA ARG A 142 -2.67 -14.62 16.78
C ARG A 142 -1.91 -14.04 17.96
N ASP A 143 -2.08 -14.67 19.10
CA ASP A 143 -1.36 -14.40 20.35
C ASP A 143 -1.05 -15.70 21.08
N TYR A 144 -0.06 -15.64 21.98
CA TYR A 144 0.38 -16.80 22.74
C TYR A 144 -0.58 -17.10 23.90
N ALA A 145 -1.07 -18.34 23.96
CA ALA A 145 -1.58 -18.95 25.17
C ALA A 145 -0.43 -19.29 26.12
N GLU A 146 -0.77 -19.57 27.39
CA GLU A 146 0.20 -19.89 28.45
C GLU A 146 1.17 -21.04 28.09
N ASN A 147 0.71 -22.01 27.30
CA ASN A 147 1.48 -23.20 26.94
C ASN A 147 1.91 -23.23 25.47
N ASP A 148 1.80 -22.10 24.75
CA ASP A 148 2.22 -22.06 23.36
C ASP A 148 3.74 -22.08 23.24
N GLY A 149 4.24 -22.91 22.32
CA GLY A 149 5.63 -22.82 21.89
C GLY A 149 5.87 -21.50 21.17
N ARG A 150 7.09 -20.95 21.26
CA ARG A 150 7.46 -19.67 20.63
C ARG A 150 7.16 -19.58 19.13
N CYS A 151 7.09 -20.69 18.41
CA CYS A 151 6.78 -20.69 16.98
C CYS A 151 5.30 -20.49 16.65
N CYS A 152 4.41 -20.68 17.62
CA CYS A 152 3.10 -21.22 17.32
C CYS A 152 2.02 -20.64 18.26
N PRO A 153 1.76 -19.33 18.21
CA PRO A 153 0.64 -18.73 18.93
C PRO A 153 -0.69 -19.32 18.44
N SER A 154 -1.56 -19.68 19.39
CA SER A 154 -2.81 -20.41 19.14
C SER A 154 -4.06 -19.59 19.42
N LEU A 155 -3.97 -18.51 20.22
CA LEU A 155 -5.12 -17.66 20.53
C LEU A 155 -5.44 -16.75 19.35
N LYS A 156 -6.66 -16.84 18.82
CA LYS A 156 -7.14 -15.91 17.82
C LYS A 156 -7.52 -14.59 18.47
N VAL A 157 -7.01 -13.50 17.91
CA VAL A 157 -7.22 -12.15 18.44
C VAL A 157 -7.44 -11.17 17.30
N ARG A 158 -8.23 -10.14 17.60
CA ARG A 158 -8.45 -8.99 16.72
C ARG A 158 -7.76 -7.77 17.31
N TYR A 159 -6.84 -7.22 16.54
CA TYR A 159 -6.13 -5.99 16.81
C TYR A 159 -6.84 -4.83 16.12
N THR A 160 -7.01 -3.71 16.82
CA THR A 160 -7.48 -2.44 16.27
C THR A 160 -6.38 -1.43 16.47
N LEU A 161 -5.80 -0.97 15.36
CA LEU A 161 -4.77 0.06 15.31
C LEU A 161 -5.43 1.39 14.96
N LYS A 162 -4.98 2.47 15.60
CA LYS A 162 -5.38 3.84 15.25
C LYS A 162 -4.18 4.67 14.89
N ARG A 163 -4.32 5.48 13.86
CA ARG A 163 -3.33 6.48 13.47
C ARG A 163 -3.41 7.68 14.42
N ASN A 164 -2.29 8.09 14.99
CA ASN A 164 -2.20 9.31 15.79
C ASN A 164 -1.90 10.54 14.90
N GLU A 165 -1.83 11.73 15.51
CA GLU A 165 -1.57 13.00 14.78
C GLU A 165 -0.19 13.04 14.10
N GLU A 166 0.78 12.28 14.60
CA GLU A 166 2.13 12.16 14.05
C GLU A 166 2.20 11.13 12.91
N GLY A 167 1.12 10.39 12.64
CA GLY A 167 1.04 9.37 11.60
C GLY A 167 1.39 7.95 12.07
N HIS A 168 1.76 7.76 13.33
CA HIS A 168 2.04 6.46 13.95
C HIS A 168 0.78 5.63 14.12
N TRP A 169 0.89 4.32 13.87
CA TRP A 169 -0.20 3.37 14.06
C TRP A 169 -0.03 2.66 15.39
N LYS A 170 -0.86 3.04 16.35
CA LYS A 170 -0.80 2.60 17.74
C LYS A 170 -1.87 1.57 18.04
N LEU A 171 -1.55 0.59 18.88
CA LEU A 171 -2.53 -0.40 19.32
C LEU A 171 -3.59 0.29 20.19
N PHE A 172 -4.81 0.38 19.68
CA PHE A 172 -5.94 0.96 20.40
C PHE A 172 -6.73 -0.09 21.18
N ASN A 173 -6.92 -1.27 20.60
CA ASN A 173 -7.64 -2.36 21.25
C ASN A 173 -7.15 -3.73 20.76
N LYS A 174 -7.20 -4.72 21.65
CA LYS A 174 -6.94 -6.13 21.37
C LYS A 174 -8.01 -6.96 22.08
N LYS A 175 -8.69 -7.84 21.35
CA LYS A 175 -9.70 -8.74 21.90
C LYS A 175 -9.55 -10.15 21.36
N ALA A 176 -9.91 -11.15 22.16
CA ALA A 176 -10.05 -12.52 21.69
C ALA A 176 -11.20 -12.63 20.67
N LEU A 177 -11.08 -13.60 19.76
CA LEU A 177 -12.08 -13.96 18.75
C LEU A 177 -12.76 -15.29 19.09
#